data_AF-A0A6N9DLA2-F1
#
_entry.id   AF-A0A6N9DLA2-F1
#
_cell.length_a   1.000
_cell.length_b   1.000
_cell.length_c   1.000
_cell.angle_alpha   90.00
_cell.angle_beta   90.00
_cell.angle_gamma   90.00
#
_symmetry.space_group_name_H-M   'P 1'
#
loop_
_entity.id
_entity.type
_entity.pdbx_description
1 polymer ?
#
loop_
_entity_poly.entity_id
_entity_poly.type
_entity_poly.pdbx_seq_one_letter_code
_entity_poly.pdbx_strand_id
1 'polypeptide(L)'
;MIFSQDDATGQVTLSPEGPFVTGSYVTLTLTFTTGEDGLAEGARLRVGMPNTGWEPVVVPQLRYWDELVRGKDRKYAPFYAVNTTAEIVTQGDAVLHLETMERMLIPDEDPAEAYWRWWITATVEDGPLAGGDQIVLTYGDPRFVRRGVRVQTFPEDELTISVYVDSGDGNWMRPKGAPVELDVVSGAPARANVVVPSVITGPVPPVRIALTDACHCRPNDDPPRSLILRDERWRRVGNVRFSGLQPVKVELENSGAIFERVTLTDSGGEQIWGTSNPCIHSDEDNLQLFWGDLHAQSEYHVMHSQKKDARQPGWSKGISCGTPDDVYQYARDVSLLDFVSITDQGAITGVGWELLQQKAIEYYRPGEFVTFKSYEAGSPVGHRNVYFRDVAVEPPQDAGTFSYMPDFLYEYYRGRRDVMLIPHHVKTWTDWSLHDPDLEPLMEIYSCWGQSENPSMDRWDKG
;
A
#
# COMPACT_ATOMS: atom_id res chain seq x y z
N MET A 1 0.75 -20.56 -16.01
CA MET A 1 0.66 -22.00 -15.60
C MET A 1 -0.44 -22.01 -14.55
N ILE A 2 -1.63 -22.51 -14.89
CA ILE A 2 -2.76 -22.50 -13.96
C ILE A 2 -2.58 -23.73 -13.08
N PHE A 3 -2.21 -23.53 -11.81
CA PHE A 3 -2.09 -24.64 -10.86
C PHE A 3 -3.48 -25.19 -10.60
N SER A 4 -3.70 -26.47 -10.93
CA SER A 4 -4.96 -27.15 -10.63
C SER A 4 -5.12 -27.34 -9.13
N GLN A 5 -6.37 -27.23 -8.65
CA GLN A 5 -6.73 -27.63 -7.30
C GLN A 5 -6.87 -29.15 -7.25
N ASP A 6 -6.30 -29.77 -6.22
CA ASP A 6 -6.52 -31.18 -5.93
C ASP A 6 -6.61 -31.37 -4.42
N ASP A 7 -7.83 -31.57 -3.95
CA ASP A 7 -8.14 -31.77 -2.54
C ASP A 7 -7.49 -33.05 -1.98
N ALA A 8 -7.04 -33.99 -2.83
CA ALA A 8 -6.32 -35.18 -2.41
C ALA A 8 -4.88 -34.88 -1.97
N THR A 9 -4.31 -33.72 -2.34
CA THR A 9 -2.92 -33.35 -1.97
C THR A 9 -2.78 -32.92 -0.51
N GLY A 10 -3.87 -32.50 0.13
CA GLY A 10 -3.91 -32.09 1.52
C GLY A 10 -4.80 -30.88 1.76
N GLN A 11 -4.74 -30.36 2.98
CA GLN A 11 -5.53 -29.22 3.43
C GLN A 11 -4.65 -28.19 4.14
N VAL A 12 -4.91 -26.90 3.90
CA VAL A 12 -4.28 -25.80 4.62
C VAL A 12 -5.30 -25.03 5.45
N THR A 13 -4.85 -24.54 6.61
CA THR A 13 -5.61 -23.67 7.51
C THR A 13 -4.69 -22.60 8.09
N LEU A 14 -5.27 -21.44 8.47
CA LEU A 14 -4.55 -20.32 9.08
C LEU A 14 -5.15 -20.03 10.46
N SER A 15 -4.29 -19.74 11.43
CA SER A 15 -4.72 -19.30 12.76
C SER A 15 -3.82 -18.18 13.27
N PRO A 16 -4.38 -17.07 13.78
CA PRO A 16 -5.79 -16.68 13.67
C PRO A 16 -6.18 -16.36 12.21
N GLU A 17 -7.47 -16.41 11.90
CA GLU A 17 -8.00 -16.18 10.53
C GLU A 17 -8.09 -14.68 10.16
N GLY A 18 -8.04 -13.78 11.15
CA GLY A 18 -8.24 -12.34 10.96
C GLY A 18 -9.66 -11.86 11.34
N PRO A 19 -10.06 -10.64 10.95
CA PRO A 19 -9.24 -9.65 10.26
C PRO A 19 -8.08 -9.14 11.13
N PHE A 20 -7.05 -8.59 10.50
CA PHE A 20 -5.88 -8.02 11.17
C PHE A 20 -5.95 -6.50 11.18
N VAL A 21 -5.52 -5.87 12.27
CA VAL A 21 -5.54 -4.41 12.37
C VAL A 21 -4.29 -3.81 11.73
N THR A 22 -4.44 -2.74 10.95
CA THR A 22 -3.34 -1.96 10.35
C THR A 22 -2.23 -1.67 11.36
N GLY A 23 -0.99 -1.96 10.98
CA GLY A 23 0.20 -1.72 11.80
C GLY A 23 0.28 -2.49 13.11
N SER A 24 -0.67 -3.39 13.40
CA SER A 24 -0.61 -4.28 14.56
C SER A 24 0.51 -5.32 14.39
N TYR A 25 0.84 -6.01 15.48
CA TYR A 25 1.78 -7.12 15.42
C TYR A 25 1.04 -8.43 15.69
N VAL A 26 1.30 -9.43 14.86
CA VAL A 26 0.58 -10.72 14.86
C VAL A 26 1.54 -11.89 14.77
N THR A 27 1.12 -13.04 15.28
CA THR A 27 1.76 -14.33 15.00
C THR A 27 0.75 -15.16 14.22
N LEU A 28 1.13 -15.60 13.03
CA LEU A 28 0.31 -16.42 12.15
C LEU A 28 0.85 -17.85 12.13
N THR A 29 -0.03 -18.82 12.28
CA THR A 29 0.28 -20.23 12.15
C THR A 29 -0.48 -20.78 10.94
N LEU A 30 0.25 -21.14 9.89
CA LEU A 30 -0.27 -21.86 8.74
C LEU A 30 -0.02 -23.35 8.96
N THR A 31 -1.10 -24.13 9.05
CA THR A 31 -1.01 -25.59 9.21
C THR A 31 -1.43 -26.27 7.92
N PHE A 32 -0.49 -26.95 7.28
CA PHE A 32 -0.74 -27.84 6.16
C PHE A 32 -0.81 -29.28 6.67
N THR A 33 -1.91 -29.98 6.42
CA THR A 33 -2.10 -31.41 6.70
C THR A 33 -2.00 -32.17 5.40
N THR A 34 -1.13 -33.16 5.33
CA THR A 34 -0.92 -33.99 4.14
C THR A 34 -2.19 -34.79 3.79
N GLY A 35 -2.45 -34.96 2.50
CA GLY A 35 -3.51 -35.84 2.02
C GLY A 35 -3.22 -37.32 2.28
N GLU A 36 -4.14 -38.23 1.93
CA GLU A 36 -4.02 -39.67 2.26
C GLU A 36 -2.72 -40.31 1.76
N ASP A 37 -2.21 -39.87 0.62
CA ASP A 37 -0.98 -40.38 0.00
C ASP A 37 0.31 -39.88 0.67
N GLY A 38 0.22 -38.89 1.57
CA GLY A 38 1.37 -38.29 2.22
C GLY A 38 2.23 -37.42 1.30
N LEU A 39 3.48 -37.15 1.73
CA LEU A 39 4.49 -36.44 0.94
C LEU A 39 5.80 -37.25 0.92
N ALA A 40 6.39 -37.42 -0.25
CA ALA A 40 7.67 -38.08 -0.38
C ALA A 40 8.83 -37.24 0.20
N GLU A 41 9.98 -37.86 0.47
CA GLU A 41 11.21 -37.12 0.70
C GLU A 41 11.54 -36.27 -0.54
N GLY A 42 11.91 -35.00 -0.35
CA GLY A 42 12.12 -34.03 -1.41
C GLY A 42 10.85 -33.31 -1.87
N ALA A 43 9.67 -33.69 -1.38
CA ALA A 43 8.44 -32.93 -1.56
C ALA A 43 8.55 -31.52 -0.98
N ARG A 44 7.78 -30.58 -1.51
CA ARG A 44 7.88 -29.16 -1.19
C ARG A 44 6.51 -28.53 -0.97
N LEU A 45 6.38 -27.80 0.14
CA LEU A 45 5.30 -26.86 0.38
C LEU A 45 5.82 -25.46 0.08
N ARG A 46 5.13 -24.71 -0.77
CA ARG A 46 5.45 -23.31 -1.10
C ARG A 46 4.33 -22.39 -0.65
N VAL A 47 4.67 -21.40 0.17
CA VAL A 47 3.74 -20.45 0.77
C VAL A 47 4.14 -19.04 0.35
N GLY A 48 3.25 -18.30 -0.31
CA GLY A 48 3.45 -16.91 -0.73
C GLY A 48 2.75 -15.96 0.23
N MET A 49 3.51 -15.37 1.15
CA MET A 49 3.00 -14.35 2.07
C MET A 49 2.79 -13.02 1.36
N PRO A 50 1.83 -12.18 1.82
CA PRO A 50 1.71 -10.79 1.39
C PRO A 50 3.05 -10.07 1.49
N ASN A 51 3.38 -9.25 0.48
CA ASN A 51 4.63 -8.48 0.46
C ASN A 51 4.43 -7.04 0.91
N THR A 52 3.61 -6.26 0.21
CA THR A 52 3.52 -4.81 0.41
C THR A 52 3.13 -4.47 1.84
N GLY A 53 4.01 -3.75 2.55
CA GLY A 53 3.76 -3.22 3.89
C GLY A 53 3.90 -4.22 5.05
N TRP A 54 3.85 -5.53 4.80
CA TRP A 54 4.13 -6.54 5.82
C TRP A 54 5.63 -6.62 6.10
N GLU A 55 5.97 -6.99 7.34
CA GLU A 55 7.37 -7.25 7.70
C GLU A 55 7.98 -8.36 6.80
N PRO A 56 9.24 -8.27 6.35
CA PRO A 56 9.82 -9.33 5.53
C PRO A 56 9.89 -10.67 6.25
N VAL A 57 9.70 -11.77 5.52
CA VAL A 57 9.90 -13.12 6.02
C VAL A 57 11.39 -13.41 6.20
N VAL A 58 11.79 -13.85 7.40
CA VAL A 58 13.16 -14.22 7.74
C VAL A 58 13.19 -15.62 8.36
N VAL A 59 13.70 -16.59 7.61
CA VAL A 59 13.88 -17.99 8.03
C VAL A 59 15.28 -18.25 8.62
N PRO A 60 15.49 -19.34 9.37
CA PRO A 60 16.80 -19.68 9.92
C PRO A 60 17.89 -19.76 8.87
N GLN A 61 18.95 -18.96 9.04
CA GLN A 61 20.10 -18.94 8.14
C GLN A 61 21.02 -20.13 8.37
N LEU A 62 21.45 -20.79 7.31
CA LEU A 62 22.36 -21.93 7.38
C LEU A 62 23.80 -21.50 7.68
N ARG A 63 24.53 -22.34 8.40
CA ARG A 63 25.96 -22.13 8.71
C ARG A 63 26.88 -22.70 7.62
N TYR A 64 26.41 -23.71 6.88
CA TYR A 64 27.18 -24.44 5.88
C TYR A 64 26.38 -24.51 4.57
N TRP A 65 27.07 -24.78 3.47
CA TRP A 65 26.46 -24.90 2.14
C TRP A 65 25.49 -26.08 2.02
N ASP A 66 24.40 -25.89 1.29
CA ASP A 66 23.33 -26.86 1.05
C ASP A 66 23.77 -28.12 0.30
N GLU A 67 24.83 -27.98 -0.49
CA GLU A 67 25.45 -29.09 -1.21
C GLU A 67 26.28 -29.99 -0.29
N LEU A 68 26.63 -29.51 0.91
CA LEU A 68 27.52 -30.22 1.85
C LEU A 68 26.77 -30.86 3.02
N VAL A 69 25.68 -30.25 3.49
CA VAL A 69 24.97 -30.70 4.70
C VAL A 69 23.47 -30.66 4.45
N ARG A 70 22.77 -31.76 4.78
CA ARG A 70 21.32 -31.94 4.59
C ARG A 70 20.67 -32.56 5.81
N GLY A 71 19.35 -32.48 5.87
CA GLY A 71 18.54 -33.14 6.89
C GLY A 71 18.90 -32.69 8.30
N LYS A 72 18.88 -33.65 9.23
CA LYS A 72 19.19 -33.49 10.67
C LYS A 72 20.60 -32.96 10.93
N ASP A 73 21.52 -33.10 9.97
CA ASP A 73 22.88 -32.62 10.12
C ASP A 73 23.01 -31.11 9.94
N ARG A 74 22.00 -30.44 9.37
CA ARG A 74 21.98 -28.98 9.18
C ARG A 74 22.25 -28.25 10.49
N LYS A 75 23.02 -27.17 10.40
CA LYS A 75 23.31 -26.25 11.51
C LYS A 75 22.95 -24.84 11.10
N TYR A 76 22.18 -24.17 11.95
CA TYR A 76 21.75 -22.80 11.73
C TYR A 76 22.63 -21.82 12.50
N ALA A 77 22.80 -20.63 11.94
CA ALA A 77 23.56 -19.56 12.56
C ALA A 77 22.73 -18.91 13.68
N PRO A 78 23.20 -18.93 14.94
CA PRO A 78 22.38 -18.52 16.10
C PRO A 78 22.28 -17.00 16.27
N PHE A 79 22.92 -16.23 15.41
CA PHE A 79 23.06 -14.77 15.54
C PHE A 79 22.36 -13.98 14.42
N TYR A 80 21.78 -14.65 13.42
CA TYR A 80 20.93 -13.99 12.44
C TYR A 80 19.52 -13.84 12.98
N ALA A 81 18.83 -12.78 12.55
CA ALA A 81 17.43 -12.60 12.84
C ALA A 81 16.61 -13.76 12.24
N VAL A 82 15.54 -14.13 12.94
CA VAL A 82 14.54 -15.11 12.49
C VAL A 82 13.19 -14.59 12.97
N ASN A 83 12.19 -14.60 12.11
CA ASN A 83 10.80 -14.35 12.49
C ASN A 83 9.85 -15.44 11.99
N THR A 84 10.31 -16.31 11.07
CA THR A 84 9.51 -17.38 10.48
C THR A 84 10.17 -18.73 10.70
N THR A 85 9.41 -19.70 11.19
CA THR A 85 9.88 -21.06 11.46
C THR A 85 8.86 -22.09 10.95
N ALA A 86 9.27 -23.35 10.88
CA ALA A 86 8.34 -24.44 10.60
C ALA A 86 8.71 -25.68 11.42
N GLU A 87 7.69 -26.46 11.75
CA GLU A 87 7.79 -27.72 12.47
C GLU A 87 6.96 -28.79 11.77
N ILE A 88 7.29 -30.05 12.02
CA ILE A 88 6.50 -31.19 11.56
C ILE A 88 5.84 -31.85 12.76
N VAL A 89 4.55 -32.17 12.63
CA VAL A 89 3.86 -33.13 13.50
C VAL A 89 3.75 -34.45 12.74
N THR A 90 4.63 -35.39 13.05
CA THR A 90 4.72 -36.71 12.41
C THR A 90 5.17 -37.78 13.42
N GLN A 91 4.90 -39.05 13.13
CA GLN A 91 5.54 -40.19 13.80
C GLN A 91 6.83 -40.65 13.09
N GLY A 92 7.10 -40.14 11.88
CA GLY A 92 8.27 -40.45 11.09
C GLY A 92 9.51 -39.66 11.51
N ASP A 93 10.58 -39.83 10.73
CA ASP A 93 11.89 -39.23 10.97
C ASP A 93 12.14 -37.94 10.19
N ALA A 94 11.15 -37.48 9.40
CA ALA A 94 11.28 -36.36 8.49
C ALA A 94 11.60 -35.03 9.21
N VAL A 95 12.36 -34.17 8.52
CA VAL A 95 12.69 -32.81 8.94
C VAL A 95 12.40 -31.81 7.81
N LEU A 96 12.40 -30.52 8.13
CA LEU A 96 12.19 -29.45 7.14
C LEU A 96 13.45 -28.63 6.91
N HIS A 97 13.64 -28.25 5.65
CA HIS A 97 14.51 -27.18 5.24
C HIS A 97 13.68 -26.01 4.70
N LEU A 98 13.92 -24.79 5.21
CA LEU A 98 13.22 -23.59 4.78
C LEU A 98 14.12 -22.69 3.93
N GLU A 99 13.57 -22.21 2.82
CA GLU A 99 14.18 -21.20 1.96
C GLU A 99 13.20 -20.05 1.73
N THR A 100 13.73 -18.85 1.53
CA THR A 100 12.93 -17.66 1.19
C THR A 100 13.34 -17.06 -0.14
N MET A 101 12.36 -16.56 -0.90
CA MET A 101 12.62 -15.76 -2.09
C MET A 101 11.59 -14.63 -2.23
N GLU A 102 12.04 -13.50 -2.77
CA GLU A 102 11.19 -12.35 -3.09
C GLU A 102 11.14 -12.18 -4.60
N ARG A 103 9.96 -12.38 -5.21
CA ARG A 103 9.73 -12.23 -6.67
C ARG A 103 8.27 -12.45 -7.05
N MET A 104 7.91 -12.01 -8.25
CA MET A 104 6.69 -12.46 -8.95
C MET A 104 6.79 -13.95 -9.30
N LEU A 105 5.64 -14.65 -9.31
CA LEU A 105 5.59 -16.08 -9.64
C LEU A 105 5.77 -16.30 -11.15
N ILE A 106 4.97 -15.61 -11.96
CA ILE A 106 4.93 -15.72 -13.43
C ILE A 106 4.53 -14.34 -13.98
N PRO A 107 5.13 -13.88 -15.10
CA PRO A 107 4.71 -12.62 -15.75
C PRO A 107 3.28 -12.71 -16.28
N ASP A 108 2.55 -11.59 -16.23
CA ASP A 108 1.25 -11.40 -16.87
C ASP A 108 0.15 -12.41 -16.46
N GLU A 109 0.22 -12.93 -15.23
CA GLU A 109 -0.82 -13.73 -14.58
C GLU A 109 -1.51 -12.90 -13.49
N ASP A 110 -2.69 -13.36 -13.04
CA ASP A 110 -3.51 -12.67 -12.03
C ASP A 110 -2.67 -12.29 -10.78
N PRO A 111 -2.59 -11.01 -10.42
CA PRO A 111 -1.88 -10.53 -9.24
C PRO A 111 -2.35 -11.17 -7.92
N ALA A 112 -3.62 -11.57 -7.80
CA ALA A 112 -4.06 -12.35 -6.65
C ALA A 112 -3.26 -13.67 -6.49
N GLU A 113 -2.65 -14.17 -7.56
CA GLU A 113 -1.98 -15.47 -7.62
C GLU A 113 -0.48 -15.40 -7.89
N ALA A 114 -0.05 -14.48 -8.73
CA ALA A 114 1.30 -14.42 -9.28
C ALA A 114 2.08 -13.15 -8.92
N TYR A 115 1.48 -12.27 -8.12
CA TYR A 115 2.10 -11.01 -7.72
C TYR A 115 3.38 -11.20 -6.91
N TRP A 116 4.11 -10.10 -6.75
CA TRP A 116 5.35 -10.02 -5.98
C TRP A 116 5.11 -10.39 -4.51
N ARG A 117 5.70 -11.51 -4.07
CA ARG A 117 5.45 -12.11 -2.74
C ARG A 117 6.75 -12.47 -2.03
N TRP A 118 6.66 -12.56 -0.71
CA TRP A 118 7.65 -13.30 0.09
C TRP A 118 7.28 -14.77 0.07
N TRP A 119 8.02 -15.55 -0.70
CA TRP A 119 7.81 -16.99 -0.80
C TRP A 119 8.65 -17.73 0.23
N ILE A 120 8.03 -18.67 0.94
CA ILE A 120 8.69 -19.67 1.77
C ILE A 120 8.56 -21.00 1.06
N THR A 121 9.66 -21.72 0.89
CA THR A 121 9.64 -23.13 0.45
C THR A 121 10.10 -23.99 1.62
N ALA A 122 9.24 -24.90 2.07
CA ALA A 122 9.55 -25.93 3.04
C ALA A 122 9.76 -27.26 2.30
N THR A 123 10.98 -27.78 2.33
CA THR A 123 11.37 -29.05 1.71
C THR A 123 11.45 -30.15 2.75
N VAL A 124 10.80 -31.28 2.50
CA VAL A 124 10.85 -32.48 3.34
C VAL A 124 12.18 -33.21 3.11
N GLU A 125 12.94 -33.45 4.18
CA GLU A 125 14.22 -34.20 4.15
C GLU A 125 14.20 -35.34 5.19
N ASP A 126 15.10 -36.32 5.06
CA ASP A 126 15.29 -37.46 5.98
C ASP A 126 14.07 -38.36 6.20
N GLY A 127 13.19 -38.44 5.20
CA GLY A 127 12.06 -39.37 5.15
C GLY A 127 10.77 -38.73 4.64
N PRO A 128 9.73 -39.54 4.35
CA PRO A 128 8.44 -39.04 3.92
C PRO A 128 7.57 -38.56 5.09
N LEU A 129 6.53 -37.80 4.77
CA LEU A 129 5.39 -37.56 5.66
C LEU A 129 4.25 -38.52 5.28
N ALA A 130 3.67 -39.18 6.27
CA ALA A 130 2.49 -40.01 6.08
C ALA A 130 1.24 -39.15 5.87
N GLY A 131 0.16 -39.75 5.38
CA GLY A 131 -1.13 -39.05 5.28
C GLY A 131 -1.66 -38.65 6.66
N GLY A 132 -2.08 -37.39 6.79
CA GLY A 132 -2.50 -36.78 8.05
C GLY A 132 -1.38 -36.16 8.90
N ASP A 133 -0.11 -36.32 8.52
CA ASP A 133 0.99 -35.57 9.14
C ASP A 133 0.86 -34.07 8.81
N GLN A 134 1.51 -33.22 9.61
CA GLN A 134 1.36 -31.77 9.46
C GLN A 134 2.69 -31.05 9.32
N ILE A 135 2.72 -30.04 8.44
CA ILE A 135 3.72 -28.98 8.42
C ILE A 135 3.08 -27.74 9.05
N VAL A 136 3.66 -27.25 10.14
CA VAL A 136 3.18 -26.10 10.90
C VAL A 136 4.17 -24.96 10.72
N LEU A 137 3.83 -23.98 9.88
CA LEU A 137 4.64 -22.80 9.64
C LEU A 137 4.18 -21.67 10.56
N THR A 138 5.10 -21.08 11.33
CA THR A 138 4.82 -19.97 12.24
C THR A 138 5.53 -18.70 11.76
N TYR A 139 4.76 -17.71 11.36
CA TYR A 139 5.21 -16.39 10.92
C TYR A 139 4.98 -15.37 12.05
N GLY A 140 6.05 -14.70 12.48
CA GLY A 140 6.05 -13.92 13.72
C GLY A 140 6.25 -14.80 14.96
N ASP A 141 7.15 -15.78 14.88
CA ASP A 141 7.37 -16.78 15.94
C ASP A 141 7.83 -16.13 17.26
N PRO A 142 7.03 -16.23 18.35
CA PRO A 142 7.31 -15.57 19.62
C PRO A 142 8.58 -16.06 20.32
N ARG A 143 9.15 -17.19 19.90
CA ARG A 143 10.45 -17.68 20.38
C ARG A 143 11.61 -16.79 19.92
N PHE A 144 11.45 -16.09 18.79
CA PHE A 144 12.47 -15.24 18.19
C PHE A 144 12.06 -13.76 18.16
N VAL A 145 10.77 -13.47 17.94
CA VAL A 145 10.24 -12.11 17.87
C VAL A 145 9.07 -11.92 18.83
N ARG A 146 9.33 -11.29 19.98
CA ARG A 146 8.36 -11.17 21.09
C ARG A 146 7.00 -10.55 20.72
N ARG A 147 6.98 -9.63 19.75
CA ARG A 147 5.75 -8.94 19.34
C ARG A 147 4.99 -9.66 18.22
N GLY A 148 5.62 -10.62 17.53
CA GLY A 148 5.17 -11.10 16.24
C GLY A 148 5.71 -10.24 15.10
N VAL A 149 5.08 -10.34 13.93
CA VAL A 149 5.41 -9.58 12.72
C VAL A 149 4.44 -8.43 12.52
N ARG A 150 4.94 -7.31 11.98
CA ARG A 150 4.10 -6.13 11.72
C ARG A 150 3.23 -6.33 10.48
N VAL A 151 1.93 -6.10 10.65
CA VAL A 151 0.92 -6.00 9.58
C VAL A 151 1.11 -4.69 8.81
N GLN A 152 0.78 -4.68 7.52
CA GLN A 152 0.76 -3.46 6.70
C GLN A 152 0.00 -2.29 7.33
N THR A 153 0.34 -1.06 6.96
CA THR A 153 -0.18 0.17 7.58
C THR A 153 -1.38 0.76 6.84
N PHE A 154 -2.05 0.00 5.99
CA PHE A 154 -3.20 0.42 5.22
C PHE A 154 -4.19 -0.75 5.11
N PRO A 155 -5.51 -0.49 5.17
CA PRO A 155 -6.51 -1.53 5.06
C PRO A 155 -6.52 -2.10 3.64
N GLU A 156 -6.84 -3.38 3.55
CA GLU A 156 -6.96 -4.09 2.28
C GLU A 156 -7.77 -5.36 2.50
N ASP A 157 -8.76 -5.58 1.63
CA ASP A 157 -9.65 -6.73 1.69
C ASP A 157 -9.20 -7.86 0.74
N GLU A 158 -9.60 -9.08 1.07
CA GLU A 158 -9.36 -10.27 0.26
C GLU A 158 -7.87 -10.45 -0.10
N LEU A 159 -6.98 -10.11 0.85
CA LEU A 159 -5.57 -10.45 0.75
C LEU A 159 -5.43 -11.97 0.77
N THR A 160 -4.49 -12.49 0.00
CA THR A 160 -4.31 -13.94 -0.11
C THR A 160 -2.93 -14.38 0.38
N ILE A 161 -2.89 -15.52 1.06
CA ILE A 161 -1.70 -16.34 1.23
C ILE A 161 -1.80 -17.50 0.23
N SER A 162 -0.96 -17.47 -0.81
CA SER A 162 -0.94 -18.53 -1.81
C SER A 162 -0.23 -19.76 -1.25
N VAL A 163 -0.76 -20.95 -1.51
CA VAL A 163 -0.15 -22.21 -1.04
C VAL A 163 -0.14 -23.22 -2.18
N TYR A 164 1.03 -23.80 -2.42
CA TYR A 164 1.25 -24.82 -3.44
C TYR A 164 2.02 -25.99 -2.86
N VAL A 165 1.69 -27.19 -3.30
CA VAL A 165 2.34 -28.45 -2.90
C VAL A 165 2.88 -29.15 -4.13
N ASP A 166 4.13 -29.60 -4.04
CA ASP A 166 4.75 -30.54 -4.96
C ASP A 166 5.06 -31.81 -4.17
N SER A 167 4.38 -32.92 -4.51
CA SER A 167 4.50 -34.19 -3.79
C SER A 167 5.80 -34.96 -4.10
N GLY A 168 6.73 -34.36 -4.86
CA GLY A 168 8.03 -34.92 -5.21
C GLY A 168 8.20 -35.26 -6.70
N ASP A 169 7.19 -34.97 -7.52
CA ASP A 169 7.17 -35.23 -8.97
C ASP A 169 7.42 -33.96 -9.81
N GLY A 170 7.55 -32.80 -9.16
CA GLY A 170 7.72 -31.50 -9.81
C GLY A 170 6.42 -30.86 -10.27
N ASN A 171 5.27 -31.49 -10.01
CA ASN A 171 3.97 -30.95 -10.34
C ASN A 171 3.37 -30.21 -9.15
N TRP A 172 3.18 -28.91 -9.29
CA TRP A 172 2.65 -28.05 -8.23
C TRP A 172 1.12 -28.01 -8.29
N MET A 173 0.48 -28.21 -7.14
CA MET A 173 -0.98 -28.24 -6.98
C MET A 173 -1.42 -27.34 -5.84
N ARG A 174 -2.66 -26.87 -5.86
CA ARG A 174 -3.26 -26.17 -4.71
C ARG A 174 -3.93 -27.17 -3.78
N PRO A 175 -3.55 -27.20 -2.49
CA PRO A 175 -4.28 -28.00 -1.50
C PRO A 175 -5.63 -27.37 -1.20
N LYS A 176 -6.51 -28.15 -0.58
CA LYS A 176 -7.81 -27.66 -0.11
C LYS A 176 -7.64 -26.49 0.86
N GLY A 177 -8.39 -25.40 0.64
CA GLY A 177 -8.32 -24.19 1.47
C GLY A 177 -7.27 -23.16 1.00
N ALA A 178 -6.60 -23.40 -0.14
CA ALA A 178 -5.72 -22.43 -0.77
C ALA A 178 -6.39 -21.75 -2.00
N PRO A 179 -6.14 -20.46 -2.25
CA PRO A 179 -5.43 -19.52 -1.38
C PRO A 179 -6.19 -19.29 -0.07
N VAL A 180 -5.46 -18.94 0.99
CA VAL A 180 -6.09 -18.52 2.25
C VAL A 180 -6.37 -17.03 2.16
N GLU A 181 -7.63 -16.64 2.28
CA GLU A 181 -8.07 -15.24 2.30
C GLU A 181 -7.98 -14.66 3.71
N LEU A 182 -7.61 -13.39 3.80
CA LEU A 182 -7.59 -12.60 5.03
C LEU A 182 -7.85 -11.13 4.71
N ASP A 183 -8.36 -10.39 5.69
CA ASP A 183 -8.55 -8.95 5.58
C ASP A 183 -7.61 -8.20 6.52
N VAL A 184 -7.16 -7.03 6.09
CA VAL A 184 -6.54 -6.02 6.95
C VAL A 184 -7.51 -4.85 7.08
N VAL A 185 -7.88 -4.53 8.31
CA VAL A 185 -8.85 -3.47 8.64
C VAL A 185 -8.18 -2.36 9.43
N SER A 186 -8.69 -1.14 9.30
CA SER A 186 -8.24 -0.01 10.12
C SER A 186 -8.50 -0.24 11.61
N GLY A 187 -7.70 0.39 12.46
CA GLY A 187 -7.89 0.38 13.91
C GLY A 187 -8.96 1.36 14.43
N ALA A 188 -9.14 1.35 15.74
CA ALA A 188 -9.96 2.35 16.44
C ALA A 188 -9.30 3.75 16.42
N PRO A 189 -10.07 4.84 16.61
CA PRO A 189 -9.54 6.19 16.65
C PRO A 189 -8.45 6.35 17.71
N ALA A 190 -7.26 6.73 17.27
CA ALA A 190 -6.08 6.91 18.13
C ALA A 190 -5.40 8.26 17.90
N ARG A 191 -5.64 8.89 16.75
CA ARG A 191 -5.04 10.15 16.29
C ARG A 191 -6.08 11.01 15.59
N ALA A 192 -5.68 12.22 15.20
CA ALA A 192 -6.44 13.08 14.34
C ALA A 192 -5.53 13.88 13.40
N ASN A 193 -5.94 14.02 12.15
CA ASN A 193 -5.42 15.04 11.26
C ASN A 193 -6.09 16.36 11.63
N VAL A 194 -5.28 17.39 11.89
CA VAL A 194 -5.73 18.75 12.24
C VAL A 194 -5.14 19.66 11.17
N VAL A 195 -5.97 20.40 10.45
CA VAL A 195 -5.52 21.24 9.34
C VAL A 195 -6.07 22.65 9.50
N VAL A 196 -5.16 23.61 9.35
CA VAL A 196 -5.46 25.05 9.26
C VAL A 196 -4.86 25.57 7.96
N PRO A 197 -5.41 26.61 7.33
CA PRO A 197 -4.75 27.21 6.18
C PRO A 197 -3.36 27.73 6.55
N SER A 198 -2.37 27.42 5.72
CA SER A 198 -0.99 27.79 6.04
C SER A 198 -0.72 29.27 5.87
N VAL A 199 -1.53 29.98 5.06
CA VAL A 199 -1.46 31.42 4.85
C VAL A 199 -2.84 32.02 5.04
N ILE A 200 -2.95 33.02 5.92
CA ILE A 200 -4.19 33.73 6.22
C ILE A 200 -4.01 35.23 5.90
N THR A 201 -4.87 35.76 5.03
CA THR A 201 -4.90 37.19 4.62
C THR A 201 -6.08 37.97 5.24
N GLY A 202 -6.78 37.37 6.21
CA GLY A 202 -8.01 37.93 6.77
C GLY A 202 -8.49 37.20 8.03
N PRO A 203 -9.81 37.07 8.25
CA PRO A 203 -10.35 36.27 9.35
C PRO A 203 -9.83 34.83 9.28
N VAL A 204 -9.56 34.25 10.45
CA VAL A 204 -9.13 32.86 10.56
C VAL A 204 -10.27 31.96 10.05
N PRO A 205 -10.04 31.14 9.01
CA PRO A 205 -11.01 30.16 8.56
C PRO A 205 -11.07 28.97 9.54
N PRO A 206 -12.18 28.22 9.56
CA PRO A 206 -12.36 27.13 10.52
C PRO A 206 -11.28 26.03 10.39
N VAL A 207 -10.88 25.49 11.54
CA VAL A 207 -9.96 24.35 11.65
C VAL A 207 -10.68 23.09 11.16
N ARG A 208 -10.07 22.35 10.23
CA ARG A 208 -10.57 21.05 9.77
C ARG A 208 -9.93 19.95 10.61
N ILE A 209 -10.73 18.97 11.02
CA ILE A 209 -10.27 17.88 11.87
C ILE A 209 -10.91 16.56 11.43
N ALA A 210 -10.11 15.52 11.24
CA ALA A 210 -10.55 14.17 10.95
C ALA A 210 -9.90 13.20 11.93
N LEU A 211 -10.68 12.26 12.49
CA LEU A 211 -10.12 11.19 13.32
C LEU A 211 -9.43 10.14 12.43
N THR A 212 -8.34 9.60 12.95
CA THR A 212 -7.58 8.53 12.30
C THR A 212 -7.21 7.44 13.29
N ASP A 213 -6.91 6.25 12.78
CA ASP A 213 -6.26 5.21 13.56
C ASP A 213 -4.76 5.52 13.80
N ALA A 214 -4.03 4.57 14.38
CA ALA A 214 -2.60 4.75 14.66
C ALA A 214 -1.73 4.85 13.39
N CYS A 215 -2.24 4.39 12.24
CA CYS A 215 -1.59 4.35 10.93
C CYS A 215 -2.08 5.44 9.98
N HIS A 216 -2.89 6.39 10.45
CA HIS A 216 -3.53 7.45 9.67
C HIS A 216 -4.66 6.97 8.75
N CYS A 217 -5.13 5.73 8.88
CA CYS A 217 -6.26 5.22 8.11
C CYS A 217 -7.59 5.76 8.65
N ARG A 218 -8.63 5.72 7.81
CA ARG A 218 -10.01 5.94 8.26
C ARG A 218 -10.37 4.86 9.28
N PRO A 219 -10.68 5.20 10.54
CA PRO A 219 -10.89 4.21 11.59
C PRO A 219 -12.17 3.39 11.33
N ASN A 220 -12.24 2.16 11.86
CA ASN A 220 -13.33 1.21 11.59
C ASN A 220 -14.57 1.40 12.47
N ASP A 221 -14.41 1.96 13.68
CA ASP A 221 -15.50 2.18 14.64
C ASP A 221 -15.27 3.45 15.49
N ASP A 222 -16.37 3.97 16.02
CA ASP A 222 -16.66 5.40 15.99
C ASP A 222 -17.46 5.85 17.23
N PRO A 223 -16.88 6.70 18.08
CA PRO A 223 -17.60 7.19 19.23
C PRO A 223 -18.05 8.65 19.08
N PRO A 224 -19.17 9.01 19.76
CA PRO A 224 -19.33 10.34 20.30
C PRO A 224 -18.10 10.70 21.13
N ARG A 225 -17.30 11.66 20.66
CA ARG A 225 -16.07 12.08 21.34
C ARG A 225 -16.05 13.58 21.47
N SER A 226 -15.68 14.06 22.66
CA SER A 226 -15.44 15.48 22.91
C SER A 226 -13.95 15.72 23.13
N LEU A 227 -13.36 16.56 22.29
CA LEU A 227 -11.95 16.95 22.33
C LEU A 227 -11.84 18.47 22.43
N ILE A 228 -10.65 18.95 22.77
CA ILE A 228 -10.37 20.37 22.99
C ILE A 228 -9.25 20.82 22.07
N LEU A 229 -9.49 21.88 21.30
CA LEU A 229 -8.44 22.62 20.59
C LEU A 229 -7.74 23.57 21.55
N ARG A 230 -6.42 23.55 21.50
CA ARG A 230 -5.55 24.40 22.30
C ARG A 230 -4.55 25.14 21.43
N ASP A 231 -4.24 26.38 21.79
CA ASP A 231 -3.16 27.14 21.16
C ASP A 231 -1.78 26.74 21.70
N GLU A 232 -0.72 27.37 21.17
CA GLU A 232 0.65 27.14 21.65
C GLU A 232 0.89 27.51 23.12
N ARG A 233 0.00 28.29 23.74
CA ARG A 233 0.02 28.63 25.18
C ARG A 233 -0.86 27.71 26.02
N TRP A 234 -1.32 26.59 25.46
CA TRP A 234 -2.20 25.61 26.09
C TRP A 234 -3.58 26.13 26.52
N ARG A 235 -3.98 27.32 26.03
CA ARG A 235 -5.31 27.88 26.28
C ARG A 235 -6.32 27.17 25.40
N ARG A 236 -7.51 26.92 25.92
CA ARG A 236 -8.61 26.40 25.10
C ARG A 236 -9.02 27.46 24.07
N VAL A 237 -9.03 27.06 22.79
CA VAL A 237 -9.48 27.88 21.66
C VAL A 237 -10.62 27.24 20.88
N GLY A 238 -11.09 26.06 21.28
CA GLY A 238 -12.28 25.46 20.68
C GLY A 238 -12.68 24.16 21.33
N ASN A 239 -13.94 23.79 21.17
CA ASN A 239 -14.49 22.50 21.56
C ASN A 239 -14.84 21.71 20.30
N VAL A 240 -14.42 20.45 20.25
CA VAL A 240 -14.62 19.58 19.09
C VAL A 240 -15.51 18.43 19.51
N ARG A 241 -16.58 18.18 18.77
CA ARG A 241 -17.48 17.04 18.99
C ARG A 241 -17.56 16.21 17.73
N PHE A 242 -17.15 14.95 17.84
CA PHE A 242 -17.43 13.94 16.83
C PHE A 242 -18.73 13.25 17.22
N SER A 243 -19.70 13.23 16.31
CA SER A 243 -20.88 12.36 16.38
C SER A 243 -20.79 11.19 15.39
N GLY A 244 -19.81 11.26 14.49
CA GLY A 244 -19.35 10.14 13.70
C GLY A 244 -17.97 10.44 13.08
N LEU A 245 -17.50 9.57 12.18
CA LEU A 245 -16.20 9.68 11.52
C LEU A 245 -16.06 10.77 10.44
N GLN A 246 -17.10 11.55 10.19
CA GLN A 246 -17.03 12.66 9.23
C GLN A 246 -16.10 13.75 9.77
N PRO A 247 -15.32 14.43 8.90
CA PRO A 247 -14.48 15.53 9.31
C PRO A 247 -15.34 16.67 9.87
N VAL A 248 -14.81 17.36 10.88
CA VAL A 248 -15.47 18.50 11.53
C VAL A 248 -14.72 19.80 11.26
N LYS A 249 -15.48 20.87 11.05
CA LYS A 249 -14.98 22.24 10.92
C LYS A 249 -15.27 22.98 12.23
N VAL A 250 -14.26 23.58 12.85
CA VAL A 250 -14.38 24.28 14.14
C VAL A 250 -13.87 25.70 14.03
N GLU A 251 -14.75 26.65 14.31
CA GLU A 251 -14.39 28.05 14.45
C GLU A 251 -13.63 28.28 15.76
N LEU A 252 -12.55 29.05 15.71
CA LEU A 252 -11.76 29.33 16.91
C LEU A 252 -12.46 30.35 17.83
N GLU A 253 -12.56 29.99 19.10
CA GLU A 253 -12.94 30.88 20.20
C GLU A 253 -11.86 31.97 20.32
N ASN A 254 -12.25 33.25 20.22
CA ASN A 254 -11.36 34.42 20.23
C ASN A 254 -10.49 34.59 18.96
N SER A 255 -11.13 34.64 17.79
CA SER A 255 -10.56 34.82 16.44
C SER A 255 -9.65 36.04 16.19
N GLY A 256 -9.35 36.84 17.22
CA GLY A 256 -8.33 37.90 17.17
C GLY A 256 -6.92 37.43 17.57
N ALA A 257 -6.76 36.17 17.99
CA ALA A 257 -5.45 35.60 18.31
C ALA A 257 -4.76 35.09 17.03
N ILE A 258 -3.60 35.68 16.73
CA ILE A 258 -2.61 35.07 15.83
C ILE A 258 -2.13 33.79 16.53
N PHE A 259 -2.29 32.64 15.88
CA PHE A 259 -1.71 31.37 16.33
C PHE A 259 -0.80 30.84 15.23
N GLU A 260 0.26 30.15 15.64
CA GLU A 260 1.15 29.47 14.69
C GLU A 260 0.64 28.05 14.43
N ARG A 261 0.08 27.40 15.47
CA ARG A 261 -0.47 26.05 15.42
C ARG A 261 -1.57 25.88 16.45
N VAL A 262 -2.44 24.89 16.21
CA VAL A 262 -3.40 24.39 17.21
C VAL A 262 -3.19 22.91 17.45
N THR A 263 -3.37 22.49 18.70
CA THR A 263 -3.22 21.10 19.14
C THR A 263 -4.56 20.58 19.63
N LEU A 264 -4.95 19.42 19.13
CA LEU A 264 -6.15 18.70 19.57
C LEU A 264 -5.80 17.75 20.71
N THR A 265 -6.53 17.88 21.81
CA THR A 265 -6.29 17.12 23.05
C THR A 265 -7.59 16.53 23.59
N ASP A 266 -7.47 15.55 24.49
CA ASP A 266 -8.58 15.17 25.35
C ASP A 266 -8.95 16.29 26.35
N SER A 267 -9.99 16.07 27.15
CA SER A 267 -10.47 17.10 28.08
C SER A 267 -9.41 17.53 29.12
N GLY A 268 -8.57 16.58 29.59
CA GLY A 268 -7.52 16.80 30.57
C GLY A 268 -6.24 17.39 30.00
N GLY A 269 -6.00 17.26 28.69
CA GLY A 269 -4.73 17.59 28.06
C GLY A 269 -3.65 16.49 28.21
N GLU A 270 -4.02 15.29 28.65
CA GLU A 270 -3.09 14.18 28.87
C GLU A 270 -2.73 13.48 27.55
N GLN A 271 -3.72 13.34 26.65
CA GLN A 271 -3.53 12.76 25.32
C GLN A 271 -3.57 13.84 24.25
N ILE A 272 -2.49 13.93 23.47
CA ILE A 272 -2.46 14.70 22.22
C ILE A 272 -2.93 13.79 21.09
N TRP A 273 -3.97 14.23 20.38
CA TRP A 273 -4.55 13.51 19.24
C TRP A 273 -3.93 13.95 17.92
N GLY A 274 -3.61 15.22 17.78
CA GLY A 274 -3.02 15.80 16.57
C GLY A 274 -2.58 17.24 16.79
N THR A 275 -1.66 17.71 15.96
CA THR A 275 -1.24 19.12 15.93
C THR A 275 -1.28 19.59 14.49
N SER A 276 -1.76 20.80 14.28
CA SER A 276 -1.93 21.36 12.94
C SER A 276 -0.60 21.57 12.22
N ASN A 277 -0.68 21.69 10.89
CA ASN A 277 0.36 22.35 10.11
C ASN A 277 0.61 23.79 10.63
N PRO A 278 1.78 24.38 10.35
CA PRO A 278 2.04 25.79 10.60
C PRO A 278 1.07 26.70 9.85
N CYS A 279 0.76 27.85 10.45
CA CYS A 279 -0.02 28.93 9.89
C CYS A 279 0.72 30.26 10.05
N ILE A 280 0.72 31.07 8.99
CA ILE A 280 1.23 32.44 9.00
C ILE A 280 0.16 33.43 8.53
N HIS A 281 0.18 34.63 9.10
CA HIS A 281 -0.59 35.76 8.57
C HIS A 281 0.27 36.49 7.54
N SER A 282 -0.26 36.69 6.34
CA SER A 282 0.40 37.44 5.28
C SER A 282 -0.58 38.39 4.63
N ASP A 283 -0.17 39.64 4.42
CA ASP A 283 -0.90 40.63 3.61
C ASP A 283 -0.32 40.74 2.19
N GLU A 284 0.65 39.88 1.83
CA GLU A 284 1.37 39.94 0.55
C GLU A 284 0.65 39.13 -0.55
N ASP A 285 0.60 39.72 -1.75
CA ASP A 285 0.23 39.13 -3.05
C ASP A 285 -1.13 38.43 -3.20
N ASN A 286 -1.96 38.38 -2.15
CA ASN A 286 -3.27 37.69 -2.12
C ASN A 286 -3.21 36.20 -2.54
N LEU A 287 -2.03 35.58 -2.47
CA LEU A 287 -1.85 34.16 -2.77
C LEU A 287 -2.07 33.31 -1.51
N GLN A 288 -2.69 32.14 -1.69
CA GLN A 288 -2.92 31.15 -0.64
C GLN A 288 -2.08 29.90 -0.92
N LEU A 289 -1.67 29.22 0.16
CA LEU A 289 -0.97 27.94 0.07
C LEU A 289 -1.97 26.79 0.27
N PHE A 290 -1.96 25.86 -0.67
CA PHE A 290 -2.83 24.69 -0.69
C PHE A 290 -2.00 23.41 -0.66
N TRP A 291 -2.50 22.38 0.03
CA TRP A 291 -1.89 21.08 0.16
C TRP A 291 -2.64 20.06 -0.68
N GLY A 292 -1.93 19.26 -1.46
CA GLY A 292 -2.55 18.21 -2.25
C GLY A 292 -1.57 17.17 -2.72
N ASP A 293 -2.12 16.10 -3.30
CA ASP A 293 -1.39 14.96 -3.83
C ASP A 293 -1.71 14.81 -5.31
N LEU A 294 -0.69 14.94 -6.16
CA LEU A 294 -0.85 14.86 -7.62
C LEU A 294 -0.58 13.45 -8.16
N HIS A 295 -0.20 12.48 -7.34
CA HIS A 295 0.16 11.14 -7.82
C HIS A 295 -0.47 10.03 -6.96
N ALA A 296 -1.81 9.96 -6.96
CA ALA A 296 -2.53 8.83 -6.38
C ALA A 296 -2.91 7.80 -7.46
N GLN A 297 -3.00 6.53 -7.05
CA GLN A 297 -3.39 5.41 -7.92
C GLN A 297 -4.58 4.66 -7.34
N SER A 298 -5.57 4.31 -8.16
CA SER A 298 -6.76 3.53 -7.83
C SER A 298 -6.70 2.12 -8.43
N GLU A 299 -7.76 1.33 -8.22
CA GLU A 299 -7.89 -0.05 -8.69
C GLU A 299 -7.72 -0.21 -10.22
N TYR A 300 -7.84 0.89 -10.98
CA TYR A 300 -7.63 0.91 -12.43
C TYR A 300 -6.16 1.11 -12.84
N HIS A 301 -5.23 1.24 -11.90
CA HIS A 301 -3.80 1.27 -12.19
C HIS A 301 -3.34 -0.04 -12.85
N VAL A 302 -2.68 0.04 -14.01
CA VAL A 302 -2.18 -1.14 -14.73
C VAL A 302 -0.66 -1.29 -14.57
N MET A 303 -0.20 -2.40 -13.99
CA MET A 303 1.23 -2.74 -13.89
C MET A 303 1.82 -3.11 -15.26
N HIS A 304 2.66 -2.24 -15.80
CA HIS A 304 3.85 -2.45 -16.68
C HIS A 304 3.80 -3.47 -17.85
N SER A 305 2.64 -4.05 -18.15
CA SER A 305 2.44 -5.04 -19.20
C SER A 305 1.35 -4.54 -20.15
N GLN A 306 1.81 -3.97 -21.26
CA GLN A 306 0.93 -3.60 -22.39
C GLN A 306 0.35 -4.83 -23.11
N LYS A 307 0.65 -6.06 -22.65
CA LYS A 307 0.55 -7.27 -23.49
C LYS A 307 -0.61 -8.20 -23.13
N LYS A 308 -1.25 -8.05 -21.97
CA LYS A 308 -2.48 -8.75 -21.66
C LYS A 308 -3.44 -7.83 -20.93
N ASP A 309 -4.45 -7.41 -21.68
CA ASP A 309 -5.76 -7.05 -21.17
C ASP A 309 -5.79 -5.96 -20.08
N ALA A 310 -5.60 -4.70 -20.51
CA ALA A 310 -5.87 -3.49 -19.72
C ALA A 310 -7.36 -3.32 -19.29
N ARG A 311 -8.14 -4.41 -19.22
CA ARG A 311 -9.61 -4.40 -19.06
C ARG A 311 -10.10 -5.07 -17.76
N GLN A 312 -9.23 -5.39 -16.80
CA GLN A 312 -9.67 -6.07 -15.57
C GLN A 312 -9.46 -5.21 -14.32
N PRO A 313 -10.53 -4.59 -13.77
CA PRO A 313 -10.54 -4.08 -12.40
C PRO A 313 -10.11 -5.18 -11.41
N GLY A 314 -9.30 -4.85 -10.40
CA GLY A 314 -8.84 -5.78 -9.36
C GLY A 314 -7.40 -6.30 -9.51
N TRP A 315 -6.72 -6.04 -10.62
CA TRP A 315 -5.32 -6.42 -10.84
C TRP A 315 -4.29 -5.62 -10.01
N SER A 316 -4.69 -4.56 -9.32
CA SER A 316 -3.77 -3.64 -8.63
C SER A 316 -3.91 -3.68 -7.11
N LYS A 317 -4.46 -4.77 -6.55
CA LYS A 317 -4.41 -5.02 -5.11
C LYS A 317 -2.94 -5.03 -4.64
N GLY A 318 -2.67 -4.33 -3.54
CA GLY A 318 -1.33 -4.17 -2.95
C GLY A 318 -0.46 -3.07 -3.55
N ILE A 319 -0.94 -2.31 -4.54
CA ILE A 319 -0.23 -1.18 -5.18
C ILE A 319 -1.12 0.03 -5.48
N SER A 320 -2.42 -0.06 -5.20
CA SER A 320 -3.38 1.02 -5.39
C SER A 320 -4.08 1.35 -4.08
N CYS A 321 -4.75 2.50 -4.06
CA CYS A 321 -5.47 3.03 -2.91
C CYS A 321 -6.95 2.63 -2.89
N GLY A 322 -7.32 1.48 -3.47
CA GLY A 322 -8.70 1.00 -3.59
C GLY A 322 -9.45 1.63 -4.76
N THR A 323 -10.77 1.78 -4.64
CA THR A 323 -11.62 2.35 -5.71
C THR A 323 -11.33 3.85 -5.89
N PRO A 324 -11.70 4.48 -7.02
CA PRO A 324 -11.61 5.94 -7.17
C PRO A 324 -12.35 6.70 -6.05
N ASP A 325 -13.47 6.16 -5.58
CA ASP A 325 -14.23 6.73 -4.46
C ASP A 325 -13.40 6.72 -3.16
N ASP A 326 -12.70 5.61 -2.87
CA ASP A 326 -11.83 5.51 -1.69
C ASP A 326 -10.70 6.53 -1.72
N VAL A 327 -10.06 6.73 -2.88
CA VAL A 327 -9.00 7.72 -3.06
C VAL A 327 -9.50 9.13 -2.75
N TYR A 328 -10.58 9.55 -3.39
CA TYR A 328 -11.11 10.90 -3.21
C TYR A 328 -11.66 11.13 -1.79
N GLN A 329 -12.36 10.14 -1.22
CA GLN A 329 -12.88 10.22 0.14
C GLN A 329 -11.74 10.29 1.16
N TYR A 330 -10.70 9.46 1.03
CA TYR A 330 -9.55 9.51 1.93
C TYR A 330 -8.82 10.85 1.84
N ALA A 331 -8.55 11.34 0.62
CA ALA A 331 -7.90 12.63 0.41
C ALA A 331 -8.69 13.79 1.05
N ARG A 332 -10.00 13.86 0.78
CA ARG A 332 -10.87 14.96 1.24
C ARG A 332 -11.21 14.85 2.72
N ASP A 333 -11.64 13.68 3.16
CA ASP A 333 -12.35 13.50 4.43
C ASP A 333 -11.44 13.00 5.56
N VAL A 334 -10.28 12.40 5.23
CA VAL A 334 -9.33 11.87 6.22
C VAL A 334 -8.04 12.69 6.23
N SER A 335 -7.38 12.82 5.08
CA SER A 335 -6.14 13.58 4.93
C SER A 335 -6.37 15.09 4.92
N LEU A 336 -7.61 15.53 4.66
CA LEU A 336 -8.01 16.94 4.62
C LEU A 336 -7.22 17.75 3.59
N LEU A 337 -6.90 17.14 2.44
CA LEU A 337 -6.24 17.81 1.33
C LEU A 337 -7.16 18.84 0.67
N ASP A 338 -6.57 19.84 0.05
CA ASP A 338 -7.25 20.86 -0.74
C ASP A 338 -7.43 20.42 -2.20
N PHE A 339 -6.54 19.54 -2.69
CA PHE A 339 -6.66 18.95 -4.02
C PHE A 339 -6.04 17.56 -4.10
N VAL A 340 -6.52 16.75 -5.06
CA VAL A 340 -5.94 15.43 -5.36
C VAL A 340 -6.08 15.07 -6.84
N SER A 341 -5.18 14.25 -7.37
CA SER A 341 -5.22 13.72 -8.73
C SER A 341 -5.06 12.20 -8.72
N ILE A 342 -5.93 11.49 -9.45
CA ILE A 342 -5.74 10.06 -9.72
C ILE A 342 -4.98 9.93 -11.05
N THR A 343 -3.74 9.48 -11.00
CA THR A 343 -2.86 9.30 -12.16
C THR A 343 -2.59 7.81 -12.36
N ASP A 344 -3.64 7.06 -12.69
CA ASP A 344 -3.52 5.64 -12.97
C ASP A 344 -2.72 5.37 -14.25
N GLN A 345 -1.83 4.38 -14.18
CA GLN A 345 -0.93 4.05 -15.28
C GLN A 345 -1.72 3.47 -16.45
N GLY A 346 -1.53 4.07 -17.62
CA GLY A 346 -2.17 3.62 -18.87
C GLY A 346 -3.68 3.89 -18.94
N ALA A 347 -4.24 4.63 -17.98
CA ALA A 347 -5.68 4.84 -17.87
C ALA A 347 -6.31 5.42 -19.14
N ILE A 348 -5.61 6.31 -19.86
CA ILE A 348 -6.12 6.96 -21.09
C ILE A 348 -6.46 5.99 -22.22
N THR A 349 -5.86 4.79 -22.26
CA THR A 349 -6.21 3.72 -23.21
C THR A 349 -7.07 2.62 -22.58
N GLY A 350 -7.34 2.72 -21.28
CA GLY A 350 -8.00 1.70 -20.47
C GLY A 350 -9.52 1.87 -20.38
N VAL A 351 -10.20 0.80 -19.98
CA VAL A 351 -11.67 0.80 -19.80
C VAL A 351 -12.14 1.73 -18.68
N GLY A 352 -11.26 2.02 -17.72
CA GLY A 352 -11.55 2.94 -16.61
C GLY A 352 -11.54 4.42 -16.99
N TRP A 353 -11.09 4.80 -18.20
CA TRP A 353 -10.82 6.20 -18.54
C TRP A 353 -12.02 7.13 -18.36
N GLU A 354 -13.18 6.74 -18.90
CA GLU A 354 -14.39 7.56 -18.81
C GLU A 354 -14.89 7.64 -17.37
N LEU A 355 -14.84 6.54 -16.62
CA LEU A 355 -15.24 6.50 -15.22
C LEU A 355 -14.34 7.38 -14.35
N LEU A 356 -13.01 7.31 -14.51
CA LEU A 356 -12.05 8.12 -13.75
C LEU A 356 -12.31 9.62 -13.97
N GLN A 357 -12.60 10.03 -15.20
CA GLN A 357 -12.98 11.42 -15.52
C GLN A 357 -14.31 11.81 -14.86
N GLN A 358 -15.32 10.94 -14.94
CA GLN A 358 -16.61 11.17 -14.27
C GLN A 358 -16.45 11.31 -12.76
N LYS A 359 -15.62 10.48 -12.13
CA LYS A 359 -15.31 10.53 -10.70
C LYS A 359 -14.55 11.79 -10.31
N ALA A 360 -13.61 12.25 -11.14
CA ALA A 360 -12.97 13.55 -10.93
C ALA A 360 -14.03 14.68 -10.90
N ILE A 361 -14.97 14.71 -11.86
CA ILE A 361 -16.06 15.71 -11.89
C ILE A 361 -16.98 15.57 -10.67
N GLU A 362 -17.34 14.35 -10.29
CA GLU A 362 -18.24 14.07 -9.17
C GLU A 362 -17.71 14.61 -7.83
N TYR A 363 -16.41 14.44 -7.58
CA TYR A 363 -15.78 14.89 -6.32
C TYR A 363 -15.31 16.34 -6.35
N TYR A 364 -15.27 16.99 -7.51
CA TYR A 364 -14.88 18.38 -7.63
C TYR A 364 -15.85 19.29 -6.84
N ARG A 365 -15.31 20.01 -5.85
CA ARG A 365 -16.05 21.04 -5.10
C ARG A 365 -15.32 22.38 -5.21
N PRO A 366 -15.76 23.28 -6.10
CA PRO A 366 -15.14 24.59 -6.28
C PRO A 366 -14.97 25.33 -4.94
N GLY A 367 -13.75 25.78 -4.66
CA GLY A 367 -13.42 26.51 -3.44
C GLY A 367 -13.26 25.66 -2.18
N GLU A 368 -13.43 24.33 -2.26
CA GLU A 368 -13.27 23.43 -1.11
C GLU A 368 -12.35 22.23 -1.38
N PHE A 369 -12.47 21.58 -2.55
CA PHE A 369 -11.70 20.39 -2.89
C PHE A 369 -11.56 20.27 -4.41
N VAL A 370 -10.35 20.40 -4.94
CA VAL A 370 -10.08 20.37 -6.38
C VAL A 370 -9.59 18.99 -6.83
N THR A 371 -10.15 18.51 -7.93
CA THR A 371 -9.76 17.25 -8.57
C THR A 371 -9.32 17.55 -9.99
N PHE A 372 -8.53 16.65 -10.58
CA PHE A 372 -8.05 16.79 -11.94
C PHE A 372 -8.37 15.56 -12.78
N LYS A 373 -8.69 15.78 -14.05
CA LYS A 373 -8.57 14.75 -15.07
C LYS A 373 -7.08 14.50 -15.28
N SER A 374 -6.65 13.25 -15.15
CA SER A 374 -5.23 12.88 -15.25
C SER A 374 -5.00 11.40 -15.50
N TYR A 375 -3.79 11.05 -15.94
CA TYR A 375 -3.31 9.67 -16.04
C TYR A 375 -1.77 9.62 -15.94
N GLU A 376 -1.20 8.45 -15.66
CA GLU A 376 0.25 8.22 -15.74
C GLU A 376 0.62 7.54 -17.06
N ALA A 377 1.49 8.19 -17.83
CA ALA A 377 2.12 7.64 -19.02
C ALA A 377 3.43 6.94 -18.65
N GLY A 378 3.34 5.63 -18.39
CA GLY A 378 4.50 4.80 -18.07
C GLY A 378 5.25 4.34 -19.33
N SER A 379 6.57 4.54 -19.37
CA SER A 379 7.44 4.11 -20.46
C SER A 379 8.79 3.58 -19.94
N PRO A 380 9.53 2.77 -20.72
CA PRO A 380 10.87 2.31 -20.35
C PRO A 380 11.91 3.43 -20.14
N VAL A 381 11.64 4.65 -20.60
CA VAL A 381 12.53 5.83 -20.48
C VAL A 381 12.01 6.85 -19.44
N GLY A 382 11.20 6.37 -18.49
CA GLY A 382 10.63 7.14 -17.39
C GLY A 382 9.15 7.43 -17.58
N HIS A 383 8.49 7.74 -16.47
CA HIS A 383 7.05 7.93 -16.42
C HIS A 383 6.70 9.42 -16.35
N ARG A 384 5.57 9.81 -16.91
CA ARG A 384 5.04 11.18 -16.82
C ARG A 384 3.59 11.14 -16.38
N ASN A 385 3.25 11.86 -15.33
CA ASN A 385 1.84 12.12 -15.03
C ASN A 385 1.36 13.26 -15.92
N VAL A 386 0.20 13.08 -16.53
CA VAL A 386 -0.43 14.03 -17.43
C VAL A 386 -1.69 14.58 -16.77
N TYR A 387 -1.80 15.90 -16.66
CA TYR A 387 -2.90 16.59 -16.01
C TYR A 387 -3.59 17.52 -16.98
N PHE A 388 -4.91 17.61 -16.86
CA PHE A 388 -5.75 18.45 -17.70
C PHE A 388 -6.46 19.50 -16.86
N ARG A 389 -6.47 20.74 -17.37
CA ARG A 389 -7.31 21.82 -16.84
C ARG A 389 -8.77 21.64 -17.25
N ASP A 390 -9.01 21.09 -18.44
CA ASP A 390 -10.36 20.74 -18.88
C ASP A 390 -10.83 19.45 -18.19
N VAL A 391 -12.11 19.45 -17.84
CA VAL A 391 -12.81 18.35 -17.16
C VAL A 391 -13.77 17.61 -18.09
N ALA A 392 -13.84 17.98 -19.37
CA ALA A 392 -14.67 17.27 -20.35
C ALA A 392 -14.29 15.77 -20.41
N VAL A 393 -15.33 14.92 -20.29
CA VAL A 393 -15.18 13.47 -20.43
C VAL A 393 -14.90 13.15 -21.90
N GLU A 394 -13.77 12.51 -22.14
CA GLU A 394 -13.34 12.05 -23.47
C GLU A 394 -13.27 10.52 -23.51
N PRO A 395 -13.57 9.90 -24.66
CA PRO A 395 -13.40 8.46 -24.82
C PRO A 395 -11.92 8.04 -24.74
N PRO A 396 -11.63 6.77 -24.44
CA PRO A 396 -10.26 6.28 -24.39
C PRO A 396 -9.57 6.37 -25.76
N GLN A 397 -8.26 6.58 -25.73
CA GLN A 397 -7.41 6.54 -26.92
C GLN A 397 -7.20 5.09 -27.38
N ASP A 398 -6.97 4.90 -28.68
CA ASP A 398 -6.72 3.58 -29.26
C ASP A 398 -5.33 3.07 -28.86
N ALA A 399 -5.28 1.98 -28.08
CA ALA A 399 -4.05 1.39 -27.57
C ALA A 399 -3.07 0.87 -28.65
N GLY A 400 -3.54 0.65 -29.88
CA GLY A 400 -2.71 0.25 -31.01
C GLY A 400 -1.99 1.42 -31.69
N THR A 401 -2.41 2.66 -31.43
CA THR A 401 -1.86 3.86 -32.07
C THR A 401 -1.33 4.91 -31.09
N PHE A 402 -1.84 4.92 -29.85
CA PHE A 402 -1.41 5.85 -28.82
C PHE A 402 -0.17 5.32 -28.09
N SER A 403 0.91 6.12 -28.07
CA SER A 403 2.17 5.77 -27.41
C SER A 403 2.37 6.57 -26.11
N TYR A 404 2.96 5.91 -25.11
CA TYR A 404 3.36 6.53 -23.85
C TYR A 404 4.81 7.05 -23.87
N MET A 405 5.51 6.94 -25.00
CA MET A 405 6.86 7.47 -25.13
C MET A 405 6.84 9.01 -25.02
N PRO A 406 7.80 9.63 -24.30
CA PRO A 406 7.75 11.07 -24.05
C PRO A 406 7.72 11.95 -25.32
N ASP A 407 8.51 11.60 -26.34
CA ASP A 407 8.54 12.31 -27.63
C ASP A 407 7.19 12.32 -28.35
N PHE A 408 6.48 11.18 -28.33
CA PHE A 408 5.11 11.10 -28.84
C PHE A 408 4.17 11.97 -28.03
N LEU A 409 4.23 11.93 -26.70
CA LEU A 409 3.36 12.75 -25.83
C LEU A 409 3.58 14.24 -26.08
N TYR A 410 4.85 14.67 -26.23
CA TYR A 410 5.17 16.07 -26.49
C TYR A 410 4.62 16.55 -27.83
N GLU A 411 4.75 15.74 -28.89
CA GLU A 411 4.14 16.05 -30.18
C GLU A 411 2.61 16.07 -30.10
N TYR A 412 2.02 15.08 -29.44
CA TYR A 412 0.57 14.93 -29.30
C TYR A 412 -0.07 16.10 -28.55
N TYR A 413 0.60 16.60 -27.50
CA TYR A 413 0.11 17.72 -26.68
C TYR A 413 0.67 19.08 -27.09
N ARG A 414 1.50 19.17 -28.14
CA ARG A 414 2.15 20.43 -28.53
C ARG A 414 1.14 21.55 -28.76
N GLY A 415 1.41 22.70 -28.15
CA GLY A 415 0.58 23.90 -28.30
C GLY A 415 -0.70 23.91 -27.46
N ARG A 416 -1.02 22.82 -26.74
CA ARG A 416 -2.05 22.84 -25.71
C ARG A 416 -1.58 23.67 -24.52
N ARG A 417 -2.51 24.41 -23.92
CA ARG A 417 -2.27 25.26 -22.74
C ARG A 417 -3.03 24.78 -21.51
N ASP A 418 -3.77 23.69 -21.68
CA ASP A 418 -4.61 23.05 -20.70
C ASP A 418 -4.03 21.70 -20.25
N VAL A 419 -2.84 21.33 -20.74
CA VAL A 419 -2.16 20.09 -20.39
C VAL A 419 -0.82 20.41 -19.73
N MET A 420 -0.50 19.68 -18.67
CA MET A 420 0.79 19.72 -17.99
C MET A 420 1.28 18.30 -17.75
N LEU A 421 2.57 18.06 -17.93
CA LEU A 421 3.24 16.80 -17.64
C LEU A 421 4.17 17.00 -16.45
N ILE A 422 4.26 16.00 -15.58
CA ILE A 422 5.24 15.97 -14.47
C ILE A 422 5.97 14.62 -14.52
N PRO A 423 7.30 14.61 -14.73
CA PRO A 423 8.11 13.40 -14.64
C PRO A 423 8.07 12.75 -13.25
N HIS A 424 7.89 11.43 -13.21
CA HIS A 424 7.98 10.53 -12.04
C HIS A 424 9.21 9.62 -12.16
N HIS A 425 9.70 9.04 -11.04
CA HIS A 425 10.93 8.24 -10.95
C HIS A 425 12.22 8.97 -11.38
N VAL A 426 12.27 10.27 -11.11
CA VAL A 426 13.34 11.20 -11.53
C VAL A 426 14.76 10.80 -11.10
N LYS A 427 14.91 10.02 -10.03
CA LYS A 427 16.20 9.56 -9.50
C LYS A 427 16.81 8.43 -10.32
N THR A 428 16.01 7.55 -10.92
CA THR A 428 16.50 6.25 -11.45
C THR A 428 16.17 5.99 -12.91
N TRP A 429 14.95 6.32 -13.36
CA TRP A 429 14.45 5.81 -14.65
C TRP A 429 14.18 6.89 -15.70
N THR A 430 14.10 8.16 -15.29
CA THR A 430 13.79 9.26 -16.21
C THR A 430 14.97 9.60 -17.11
N ASP A 431 14.78 9.42 -18.42
CA ASP A 431 15.70 9.94 -19.43
C ASP A 431 15.46 11.44 -19.64
N TRP A 432 16.37 12.25 -19.09
CA TRP A 432 16.33 13.71 -19.16
C TRP A 432 16.72 14.28 -20.52
N SER A 433 17.22 13.46 -21.46
CA SER A 433 17.36 13.90 -22.85
C SER A 433 16.00 14.12 -23.53
N LEU A 434 14.94 13.55 -22.96
CA LEU A 434 13.55 13.72 -23.39
C LEU A 434 12.79 14.62 -22.40
N HIS A 435 13.01 15.93 -22.53
CA HIS A 435 12.35 16.96 -21.73
C HIS A 435 11.79 18.07 -22.63
N ASP A 436 10.54 18.46 -22.40
CA ASP A 436 9.89 19.60 -23.06
C ASP A 436 9.49 20.65 -22.01
N PRO A 437 10.17 21.80 -21.93
CA PRO A 437 9.94 22.78 -20.87
C PRO A 437 8.58 23.49 -20.97
N ASP A 438 7.92 23.46 -22.14
CA ASP A 438 6.59 24.06 -22.30
C ASP A 438 5.50 23.15 -21.70
N LEU A 439 5.74 21.83 -21.69
CA LEU A 439 4.81 20.83 -21.15
C LEU A 439 5.19 20.33 -19.76
N GLU A 440 6.48 20.33 -19.41
CA GLU A 440 7.03 19.83 -18.14
C GLU A 440 7.65 20.95 -17.28
N PRO A 441 6.85 21.89 -16.75
CA PRO A 441 7.38 23.00 -15.95
C PRO A 441 7.85 22.56 -14.55
N LEU A 442 7.51 21.35 -14.13
CA LEU A 442 7.75 20.81 -12.79
C LEU A 442 8.25 19.37 -12.89
N MET A 443 8.94 18.91 -11.85
CA MET A 443 9.29 17.50 -11.67
C MET A 443 9.00 17.07 -10.24
N GLU A 444 8.71 15.79 -10.04
CA GLU A 444 8.57 15.24 -8.70
C GLU A 444 9.95 15.14 -8.03
N ILE A 445 10.13 15.77 -6.87
CA ILE A 445 11.40 15.75 -6.13
C ILE A 445 11.36 14.86 -4.89
N TYR A 446 10.18 14.33 -4.56
CA TYR A 446 9.96 13.43 -3.44
C TYR A 446 8.76 12.51 -3.73
N SER A 447 8.90 11.23 -3.42
CA SER A 447 7.80 10.26 -3.44
C SER A 447 7.97 9.24 -2.31
N CYS A 448 7.08 8.26 -2.22
CA CYS A 448 7.25 7.14 -1.29
C CYS A 448 8.54 6.33 -1.56
N TRP A 449 9.13 6.48 -2.75
CA TRP A 449 10.40 5.86 -3.16
C TRP A 449 11.65 6.61 -2.71
N GLY A 450 11.48 7.74 -2.02
CA GLY A 450 12.57 8.56 -1.50
C GLY A 450 12.60 9.98 -2.04
N GLN A 451 13.64 10.72 -1.64
CA GLN A 451 13.89 12.08 -2.07
C GLN A 451 14.86 12.09 -3.25
N SER A 452 14.58 12.95 -4.23
CA SER A 452 15.32 13.06 -5.49
C SER A 452 16.04 14.41 -5.65
N GLU A 453 16.04 15.25 -4.61
CA GLU A 453 16.69 16.56 -4.65
C GLU A 453 18.23 16.47 -4.62
N ASN A 454 18.80 15.56 -3.81
CA ASN A 454 20.25 15.47 -3.62
C ASN A 454 20.73 14.10 -3.11
N PRO A 455 21.80 13.51 -3.71
CA PRO A 455 22.47 12.30 -3.23
C PRO A 455 22.90 12.23 -1.77
N SER A 456 23.11 13.38 -1.14
CA SER A 456 23.59 13.47 0.25
C SER A 456 22.48 13.50 1.30
N MET A 457 21.20 13.53 0.89
CA MET A 457 20.08 13.54 1.84
C MET A 457 19.82 12.13 2.38
N ASP A 458 19.45 12.02 3.67
CA ASP A 458 19.21 10.74 4.36
C ASP A 458 18.15 9.84 3.70
N ARG A 459 17.24 10.42 2.89
CA ARG A 459 16.20 9.71 2.14
C ARG A 459 16.53 9.53 0.66
N TRP A 460 17.78 9.76 0.28
CA TRP A 460 18.22 9.51 -1.09
C TRP A 460 18.19 8.00 -1.36
N ASP A 461 18.97 7.22 -0.62
CA ASP A 461 19.07 5.78 -0.86
C ASP A 461 17.79 5.06 -0.41
N LYS A 462 17.19 4.31 -1.34
CA LYS A 462 16.17 3.32 -1.01
C LYS A 462 16.82 2.41 0.02
N GLY A 463 16.28 2.37 1.24
CA GLY A 463 16.88 1.73 2.41
C GLY A 463 17.49 0.37 2.15
#